data_AF-G3XRD1-F1
#
_entry.id   AF-G3XRD1-F1
#
_cell.length_a   1.000
_cell.length_b   1.000
_cell.length_c   1.000
_cell.angle_alpha   90.00
_cell.angle_beta   90.00
_cell.angle_gamma   90.00
#
_symmetry.space_group_name_H-M   'P 1'
#
loop_
_entity.id
_entity.type
_entity.pdbx_description
1 polymer ?
#
loop_
_entity_poly.entity_id
_entity_poly.type
_entity_poly.pdbx_seq_one_letter_code
_entity_poly.pdbx_strand_id
1 'polypeptide(L)'
;MRDRLPQEFISILETTRLLQAEHLHGAVSDLLLLYHGKFNMQFPSLNWPVLLYKYVKRLALPLDIYPAAKKLQHLLGFNFEFPTSISGRRRPLQLPELQLVALVVISTKLLFPFDDVERYPTNIEEPTVQVIDWSLWSQIQRHFDNRETPAGQLGKGKEILVTERDVFSMTPSQLDEYMDWYENNWLDASKVSNPLAELFPTGPSAGESQATAPTPELTDEEALDELVKASTSQLRARQVIAKDDLDTPRPGCSYTRYRTESDLPDTARAFYETAAKVAGVSISTLIRAVSQAENQINRWLEEQRRVEYFGSMGMEFSQESSTDSDNDEESMSELEEGE
;
A
#
# COMPACT_ATOMS: atom_id res chain seq x y z
N MET A 1 -20.14 -27.52 -18.72
CA MET A 1 -19.42 -26.51 -19.54
C MET A 1 -17.95 -26.86 -19.70
N ARG A 2 -17.26 -27.29 -18.64
CA ARG A 2 -15.85 -27.76 -18.68
C ARG A 2 -15.58 -28.78 -19.80
N ASP A 3 -16.43 -29.80 -19.96
CA ASP A 3 -16.22 -30.87 -20.96
C ASP A 3 -16.44 -30.48 -22.42
N ARG A 4 -16.96 -29.26 -22.67
CA ARG A 4 -17.28 -28.77 -24.03
C ARG A 4 -16.39 -27.61 -24.47
N LEU A 5 -15.53 -27.09 -23.60
CA LEU A 5 -14.62 -26.00 -23.92
C LEU A 5 -13.28 -26.55 -24.44
N PRO A 6 -12.67 -25.92 -25.46
CA PRO A 6 -11.30 -26.21 -25.84
C PRO A 6 -10.33 -26.03 -24.66
N GLN A 7 -9.28 -26.85 -24.63
CA GLN A 7 -8.28 -26.87 -23.56
C GLN A 7 -7.65 -25.48 -23.29
N GLU A 8 -7.49 -24.66 -24.33
CA GLU A 8 -6.96 -23.30 -24.23
C GLU A 8 -7.82 -22.42 -23.31
N PHE A 9 -9.13 -22.44 -23.48
CA PHE A 9 -10.03 -21.65 -22.63
C PHE A 9 -10.18 -22.23 -21.23
N ILE A 10 -10.10 -23.56 -21.09
CA ILE A 10 -10.05 -24.21 -19.78
C ILE A 10 -8.81 -23.74 -19.02
N SER A 11 -7.65 -23.68 -19.67
CA SER A 11 -6.40 -23.25 -19.05
C SER A 11 -6.42 -21.78 -18.57
N ILE A 12 -7.21 -20.91 -19.22
CA ILE A 12 -7.40 -19.52 -18.81
C ILE A 12 -8.35 -19.41 -17.60
N LEU A 13 -9.36 -20.28 -17.54
CA LEU A 13 -10.31 -20.34 -16.42
C LEU A 13 -9.73 -21.02 -15.17
N GLU A 14 -8.70 -21.84 -15.35
CA GLU A 14 -7.99 -22.49 -14.26
C GLU A 14 -6.93 -21.56 -13.67
N THR A 15 -7.14 -21.13 -12.43
CA THR A 15 -6.20 -20.29 -11.69
C THR A 15 -5.00 -21.13 -11.25
N THR A 16 -4.00 -21.24 -12.12
CA THR A 16 -2.75 -21.98 -11.87
C THR A 16 -1.72 -21.17 -11.06
N ARG A 17 -1.93 -19.86 -10.90
CA ARG A 17 -1.00 -18.95 -10.24
C ARG A 17 -1.71 -18.13 -9.18
N LEU A 18 -0.99 -17.85 -8.10
CA LEU A 18 -1.42 -16.89 -7.09
C LEU A 18 -1.52 -15.50 -7.70
N LEU A 19 -2.56 -14.77 -7.28
CA LEU A 19 -2.78 -13.40 -7.72
C LEU A 19 -1.68 -12.51 -7.13
N GLN A 20 -0.88 -11.89 -7.99
CA GLN A 20 0.04 -10.84 -7.56
C GLN A 20 -0.74 -9.58 -7.23
N ALA A 21 -0.26 -8.84 -6.24
CA ALA A 21 -0.96 -7.69 -5.67
C ALA A 21 -1.38 -6.65 -6.74
N GLU A 22 -0.51 -6.41 -7.73
CA GLU A 22 -0.73 -5.43 -8.79
C GLU A 22 -1.65 -5.93 -9.92
N HIS A 23 -1.82 -7.25 -10.07
CA HIS A 23 -2.62 -7.81 -11.16
C HIS A 23 -4.10 -7.45 -11.01
N LEU A 24 -4.59 -7.34 -9.77
CA LEU A 24 -5.98 -6.95 -9.53
C LEU A 24 -6.23 -5.52 -9.97
N HIS A 25 -5.36 -4.59 -9.57
CA HIS A 25 -5.42 -3.19 -9.97
C HIS A 25 -5.35 -3.03 -11.50
N GLY A 26 -4.46 -3.78 -12.14
CA GLY A 26 -4.33 -3.82 -13.60
C GLY A 26 -5.59 -4.36 -14.29
N ALA A 27 -6.11 -5.50 -13.84
CA ALA A 27 -7.30 -6.14 -14.41
C ALA A 27 -8.56 -5.27 -14.24
N VAL A 28 -8.72 -4.63 -13.08
CA VAL A 28 -9.81 -3.67 -12.85
C VAL A 28 -9.66 -2.50 -13.81
N SER A 29 -8.49 -1.87 -13.90
CA SER A 29 -8.26 -0.76 -14.83
C SER A 29 -8.54 -1.14 -16.28
N ASP A 30 -8.12 -2.31 -16.73
CA ASP A 30 -8.39 -2.83 -18.08
C ASP A 30 -9.88 -3.04 -18.35
N LEU A 31 -10.59 -3.58 -17.37
CA LEU A 31 -12.03 -3.75 -17.44
C LEU A 31 -12.72 -2.39 -17.54
N LEU A 32 -12.35 -1.42 -16.70
CA LEU A 32 -12.93 -0.08 -16.72
C LEU A 32 -12.71 0.61 -18.06
N LEU A 33 -11.50 0.52 -18.63
CA LEU A 33 -11.19 1.05 -19.96
C LEU A 33 -12.01 0.37 -21.06
N LEU A 34 -12.20 -0.95 -20.99
CA LEU A 34 -13.03 -1.69 -21.93
C LEU A 34 -14.49 -1.21 -21.88
N TYR A 35 -15.06 -1.05 -20.68
CA TYR A 35 -16.44 -0.59 -20.52
C TYR A 35 -16.62 0.86 -20.95
N HIS A 36 -15.64 1.72 -20.64
CA HIS A 36 -15.64 3.09 -21.12
C HIS A 36 -15.54 3.14 -22.65
N GLY A 37 -14.61 2.40 -23.26
CA GLY A 37 -14.41 2.38 -24.71
C GLY A 37 -15.59 1.78 -25.49
N LYS A 38 -16.23 0.73 -24.97
CA LYS A 38 -17.34 0.05 -25.66
C LYS A 38 -18.72 0.63 -25.38
N PHE A 39 -18.97 1.09 -24.16
CA PHE A 39 -20.29 1.50 -23.70
C PHE A 39 -20.36 2.96 -23.27
N ASN A 40 -19.25 3.71 -23.35
CA ASN A 40 -19.13 5.07 -22.83
C ASN A 40 -19.57 5.18 -21.36
N MET A 41 -19.32 4.11 -20.60
CA MET A 41 -19.72 4.02 -19.20
C MET A 41 -18.70 4.75 -18.33
N GLN A 42 -19.19 5.74 -17.57
CA GLN A 42 -18.38 6.45 -16.58
C GLN A 42 -18.53 5.79 -15.22
N PHE A 43 -17.39 5.54 -14.58
CA PHE A 43 -17.36 5.01 -13.22
C PHE A 43 -17.19 6.16 -12.23
N PRO A 44 -17.87 6.10 -11.08
CA PRO A 44 -17.74 7.14 -10.06
C PRO A 44 -16.32 7.17 -9.50
N SER A 45 -15.93 8.33 -9.00
CA SER A 45 -14.69 8.50 -8.24
C SER A 45 -14.67 7.63 -6.99
N LEU A 46 -13.48 7.33 -6.51
CA LEU A 46 -13.27 6.58 -5.29
C LEU A 46 -13.94 7.28 -4.08
N ASN A 47 -14.55 6.50 -3.17
CA ASN A 47 -15.04 7.01 -1.87
C ASN A 47 -13.84 7.26 -0.92
N TRP A 48 -13.05 8.27 -1.28
CA TRP A 48 -11.78 8.59 -0.64
C TRP A 48 -11.91 8.97 0.86
N PRO A 49 -12.97 9.64 1.36
CA PRO A 49 -13.04 9.99 2.79
C PRO A 49 -13.05 8.76 3.69
N VAL A 50 -13.81 7.74 3.33
CA VAL A 50 -13.94 6.50 4.11
C VAL A 50 -12.68 5.64 3.97
N LEU A 51 -12.14 5.56 2.75
CA LEU A 51 -10.92 4.80 2.51
C LEU A 51 -9.70 5.44 3.17
N LEU A 52 -9.59 6.77 3.16
CA LEU A 52 -8.55 7.49 3.88
C LEU A 52 -8.60 7.18 5.37
N TYR A 53 -9.79 7.23 5.98
CA TYR A 53 -9.97 6.84 7.37
C TYR A 53 -9.58 5.37 7.61
N LYS A 54 -9.96 4.46 6.70
CA LYS A 54 -9.59 3.04 6.78
C LYS A 54 -8.07 2.84 6.71
N TYR A 55 -7.36 3.56 5.84
CA TYR A 55 -5.90 3.52 5.75
C TYR A 55 -5.25 4.06 7.02
N VAL A 56 -5.70 5.21 7.52
CA VAL A 56 -5.19 5.79 8.78
C VAL A 56 -5.42 4.83 9.96
N LYS A 57 -6.61 4.22 10.05
CA LYS A 57 -6.94 3.23 11.08
C LYS A 57 -6.07 1.98 10.97
N ARG A 58 -5.93 1.39 9.78
CA ARG A 58 -5.16 0.14 9.57
C ARG A 58 -3.65 0.34 9.78
N LEU A 59 -3.12 1.49 9.41
CA LEU A 59 -1.72 1.86 9.65
C LEU A 59 -1.48 2.37 11.08
N ALA A 60 -2.55 2.47 11.89
CA ALA A 60 -2.52 2.97 13.26
C ALA A 60 -1.82 4.34 13.38
N LEU A 61 -2.12 5.24 12.45
CA LEU A 61 -1.53 6.56 12.39
C LEU A 61 -2.37 7.60 13.13
N PRO A 62 -1.77 8.72 13.60
CA PRO A 62 -2.53 9.83 14.19
C PRO A 62 -3.56 10.42 13.21
N LEU A 63 -4.68 10.90 13.76
CA LEU A 63 -5.78 11.46 12.98
C LEU A 63 -5.40 12.72 12.18
N ASP A 64 -4.30 13.38 12.56
CA ASP A 64 -3.76 14.57 11.88
C ASP A 64 -3.34 14.33 10.43
N ILE A 65 -3.13 13.07 10.07
CA ILE A 65 -2.84 12.68 8.68
C ILE A 65 -4.04 12.90 7.78
N TYR A 66 -5.26 12.78 8.30
CA TYR A 66 -6.49 12.97 7.53
C TYR A 66 -6.60 14.39 6.93
N PRO A 67 -6.54 15.48 7.73
CA PRO A 67 -6.58 16.84 7.18
C PRO A 67 -5.34 17.17 6.33
N ALA A 68 -4.17 16.60 6.63
CA ALA A 68 -2.97 16.78 5.80
C ALA A 68 -3.13 16.18 4.40
N ALA A 69 -3.60 14.93 4.31
CA ALA A 69 -3.85 14.26 3.04
C ALA A 69 -4.93 14.98 2.22
N LYS A 70 -5.98 15.50 2.88
CA LYS A 70 -7.00 16.33 2.23
C LYS A 70 -6.42 17.63 1.65
N LYS A 71 -5.54 18.32 2.38
CA LYS A 71 -4.87 19.53 1.86
C LYS A 71 -3.97 19.20 0.67
N LEU A 72 -3.21 18.10 0.73
CA LEU A 72 -2.38 17.65 -0.38
C LEU A 72 -3.20 17.23 -1.60
N GLN A 73 -4.35 16.59 -1.40
CA GLN A 73 -5.28 16.26 -2.46
C GLN A 73 -5.76 17.50 -3.22
N HIS A 74 -6.15 18.56 -2.50
CA HIS A 74 -6.52 19.83 -3.12
C HIS A 74 -5.36 20.50 -3.84
N LEU A 75 -4.14 20.42 -3.28
CA LEU A 75 -2.93 20.98 -3.91
C LEU A 75 -2.58 20.28 -5.22
N LEU A 76 -2.66 18.95 -5.24
CA LEU A 76 -2.33 18.13 -6.40
C LEU A 76 -3.48 17.98 -7.41
N GLY A 77 -4.68 18.43 -7.07
CA GLY A 77 -5.85 18.34 -7.94
C GLY A 77 -6.32 16.90 -8.19
N PHE A 78 -6.11 15.99 -7.24
CA PHE A 78 -6.53 14.59 -7.41
C PHE A 78 -8.03 14.45 -7.19
N ASN A 79 -8.76 14.08 -8.24
CA ASN A 79 -10.19 13.82 -8.18
C ASN A 79 -10.53 12.35 -7.85
N PHE A 80 -9.52 11.48 -7.79
CA PHE A 80 -9.66 10.04 -7.60
C PHE A 80 -10.64 9.37 -8.58
N GLU A 81 -10.71 9.89 -9.80
CA GLU A 81 -11.44 9.29 -10.91
C GLU A 81 -10.55 8.26 -11.62
N PHE A 82 -11.17 7.22 -12.17
CA PHE A 82 -10.44 6.26 -12.99
C PHE A 82 -10.12 6.86 -14.36
N PRO A 83 -8.93 6.58 -14.91
CA PRO A 83 -8.55 7.10 -16.21
C PRO A 83 -9.45 6.52 -17.30
N THR A 84 -9.93 7.39 -18.20
CA THR A 84 -10.78 7.03 -19.34
C THR A 84 -9.98 6.62 -20.58
N SER A 85 -8.72 7.02 -20.63
CA SER A 85 -7.74 6.66 -21.65
C SER A 85 -6.34 6.63 -21.03
N ILE A 86 -5.53 5.65 -21.41
CA ILE A 86 -4.13 5.57 -21.02
C ILE A 86 -3.30 5.79 -22.28
N SER A 87 -2.56 6.90 -22.34
CA SER A 87 -1.55 7.13 -23.37
C SER A 87 -0.18 6.70 -22.83
N GLY A 88 0.54 5.87 -23.59
CA GLY A 88 1.88 5.40 -23.24
C GLY A 88 1.93 4.33 -22.14
N ARG A 89 3.02 4.34 -21.34
CA ARG A 89 3.25 3.38 -20.25
C ARG A 89 2.33 3.68 -19.06
N ARG A 90 1.78 2.63 -18.44
CA ARG A 90 0.99 2.75 -17.20
C ARG A 90 1.84 3.35 -16.09
N ARG A 91 1.35 4.46 -15.52
CA ARG A 91 1.99 5.12 -14.38
C ARG A 91 1.26 4.72 -13.09
N PRO A 92 1.96 4.39 -11.99
CA PRO A 92 1.32 4.05 -10.73
C PRO A 92 0.30 5.10 -10.25
N LEU A 93 0.60 6.39 -10.48
CA LEU A 93 -0.28 7.50 -10.10
C LEU A 93 -1.54 7.65 -10.97
N GLN A 94 -1.74 6.84 -12.02
CA GLN A 94 -3.01 6.81 -12.76
C GLN A 94 -4.12 6.09 -11.99
N LEU A 95 -3.76 5.22 -11.04
CA LEU A 95 -4.72 4.50 -10.23
C LEU A 95 -5.13 5.35 -9.02
N PRO A 96 -6.44 5.62 -8.82
CA PRO A 96 -6.90 6.47 -7.73
C PRO A 96 -6.60 5.87 -6.34
N GLU A 97 -6.52 4.54 -6.22
CA GLU A 97 -6.13 3.86 -4.98
C GLU A 97 -4.68 4.17 -4.60
N LEU A 98 -3.77 4.13 -5.59
CA LEU A 98 -2.36 4.42 -5.38
C LEU A 98 -2.12 5.92 -5.14
N GLN A 99 -2.90 6.80 -5.77
CA GLN A 99 -2.90 8.23 -5.44
C GLN A 99 -3.21 8.44 -3.96
N LEU A 100 -4.27 7.80 -3.45
CA LEU A 100 -4.69 7.95 -2.06
C LEU A 100 -3.62 7.45 -1.08
N VAL A 101 -3.06 6.27 -1.32
CA VAL A 101 -2.00 5.71 -0.45
C VAL A 101 -0.73 6.56 -0.51
N ALA A 102 -0.35 7.06 -1.69
CA ALA A 102 0.79 7.97 -1.82
C ALA A 102 0.60 9.26 -1.01
N LEU A 103 -0.61 9.84 -1.00
CA LEU A 103 -0.93 10.99 -0.16
C LEU A 103 -0.81 10.69 1.33
N VAL A 104 -1.24 9.51 1.78
CA VAL A 104 -1.06 9.07 3.18
C VAL A 104 0.42 9.00 3.52
N VAL A 105 1.22 8.32 2.70
CA VAL A 105 2.68 8.19 2.92
C VAL A 105 3.38 9.55 2.96
N ILE A 106 3.06 10.44 2.02
CA ILE A 106 3.63 11.80 1.98
C ILE A 106 3.21 12.60 3.22
N SER A 107 1.94 12.52 3.61
CA SER A 107 1.43 13.20 4.81
C SER A 107 2.12 12.68 6.09
N THR A 108 2.29 11.37 6.22
CA THR A 108 3.06 10.75 7.30
C THR A 108 4.47 11.30 7.33
N LYS A 109 5.15 11.33 6.18
CA LYS A 109 6.54 11.78 6.10
C LYS A 109 6.71 13.29 6.38
N LEU A 110 5.71 14.11 6.06
CA LEU A 110 5.71 15.55 6.36
C LEU A 110 5.50 15.84 7.85
N LEU A 111 4.58 15.12 8.50
CA LEU A 111 4.23 15.35 9.90
C LEU A 111 5.13 14.56 10.88
N PHE A 112 5.46 13.33 10.51
CA PHE A 112 6.20 12.35 11.32
C PHE A 112 7.33 11.76 10.47
N PRO A 113 8.46 12.46 10.30
CA PRO A 113 9.55 11.98 9.48
C PRO A 113 10.18 10.70 10.07
N PHE A 114 10.84 9.90 9.21
CA PHE A 114 11.48 8.63 9.57
C PHE A 114 12.94 8.79 10.01
N ASP A 115 13.33 9.97 10.45
CA ASP A 115 14.70 10.31 10.82
C ASP A 115 14.85 10.62 12.31
N ASP A 116 16.09 10.59 12.80
CA ASP A 116 16.42 10.87 14.19
C ASP A 116 16.62 12.38 14.45
N VAL A 117 16.27 13.24 13.49
CA VAL A 117 16.50 14.68 13.58
C VAL A 117 15.42 15.34 14.43
N GLU A 118 15.89 16.00 15.48
CA GLU A 118 15.05 16.71 16.42
C GLU A 118 14.49 18.00 15.83
N ARG A 119 13.17 18.07 15.54
CA ARG A 119 12.48 19.27 15.02
C ARG A 119 11.45 19.81 15.99
N TYR A 120 11.44 21.11 16.24
CA TYR A 120 10.59 21.70 17.29
C TYR A 120 9.46 22.59 16.72
N PRO A 121 8.18 22.27 17.01
CA PRO A 121 7.03 23.06 16.56
C PRO A 121 7.00 24.45 17.20
N THR A 122 6.30 25.37 16.54
CA THR A 122 6.15 26.76 17.02
C THR A 122 4.91 26.97 17.89
N ASN A 123 3.84 26.22 17.64
CA ASN A 123 2.60 26.27 18.40
C ASN A 123 2.23 24.89 18.96
N ILE A 124 1.51 24.87 20.08
CA ILE A 124 0.95 23.67 20.72
C ILE A 124 -0.15 23.05 19.84
N GLU A 125 -0.83 23.86 19.03
CA GLU A 125 -1.88 23.40 18.11
C GLU A 125 -1.34 22.69 16.86
N GLU A 126 -0.01 22.66 16.67
CA GLU A 126 0.58 21.96 15.53
C GLU A 126 0.55 20.45 15.74
N PRO A 127 0.15 19.66 14.72
CA PRO A 127 0.12 18.19 14.81
C PRO A 127 1.51 17.58 15.04
N THR A 128 2.57 18.32 14.69
CA THR A 128 3.97 17.93 14.84
C THR A 128 4.48 18.01 16.28
N VAL A 129 3.62 18.41 17.23
CA VAL A 129 3.89 18.26 18.67
C VAL A 129 3.95 16.79 19.07
N GLN A 130 3.22 15.92 18.38
CA GLN A 130 3.27 14.48 18.62
C GLN A 130 4.42 13.86 17.81
N VAL A 131 5.15 12.92 18.43
CA VAL A 131 6.23 12.17 17.80
C VAL A 131 5.92 10.68 17.92
N ILE A 132 6.05 9.99 16.78
CA ILE A 132 5.93 8.54 16.68
C ILE A 132 7.32 7.94 16.86
N ASP A 133 7.45 6.95 17.74
CA ASP A 133 8.63 6.09 17.75
C ASP A 133 8.39 4.91 16.79
N TRP A 134 9.01 5.01 15.61
CA TRP A 134 8.84 4.07 14.51
C TRP A 134 9.28 2.64 14.86
N SER A 135 10.22 2.49 15.79
CA SER A 135 10.70 1.17 16.22
C SER A 135 9.61 0.41 16.98
N LEU A 136 8.99 1.07 17.95
CA LEU A 136 7.86 0.54 18.71
C LEU A 136 6.61 0.39 17.84
N TRP A 137 6.35 1.35 16.94
CA TRP A 137 5.24 1.22 15.97
C TRP A 137 5.39 -0.04 15.13
N SER A 138 6.62 -0.34 14.65
CA SER A 138 6.87 -1.56 13.87
C SER A 138 6.65 -2.83 14.69
N GLN A 139 6.97 -2.81 15.99
CA GLN A 139 6.72 -3.92 16.90
C GLN A 139 5.21 -4.13 17.13
N ILE A 140 4.45 -3.05 17.30
CA ILE A 140 2.99 -3.08 17.45
C ILE A 140 2.34 -3.67 16.19
N GLN A 141 2.76 -3.22 15.00
CA GLN A 141 2.29 -3.76 13.72
C GLN A 141 2.63 -5.25 13.57
N ARG A 142 3.86 -5.66 13.92
CA ARG A 142 4.25 -7.07 13.93
C ARG A 142 3.42 -7.88 14.91
N HIS A 143 3.11 -7.35 16.09
CA HIS A 143 2.27 -8.04 17.07
C HIS A 143 0.86 -8.26 16.56
N PHE A 144 0.31 -7.30 15.81
CA PHE A 144 -0.99 -7.43 15.14
C PHE A 144 -0.96 -8.46 14.01
N ASP A 145 0.02 -8.37 13.12
CA ASP A 145 0.20 -9.34 12.02
C ASP A 145 0.56 -10.75 12.54
N ASN A 146 1.10 -10.85 13.75
CA ASN A 146 1.38 -12.10 14.45
C ASN A 146 0.20 -12.56 15.32
N ARG A 147 -0.80 -11.74 15.60
CA ARG A 147 -2.01 -12.20 16.29
C ARG A 147 -2.79 -13.19 15.41
N GLU A 148 -2.69 -13.01 14.09
CA GLU A 148 -3.16 -14.00 13.11
C GLU A 148 -2.37 -15.33 13.22
N THR A 149 -1.16 -15.32 13.80
CA THR A 149 -0.29 -16.50 14.05
C THR A 149 -0.11 -16.70 15.57
N PRO A 150 -1.09 -17.22 16.33
CA PRO A 150 -0.82 -17.60 17.72
C PRO A 150 0.42 -18.52 17.77
N ALA A 151 1.24 -18.35 18.81
CA ALA A 151 2.59 -18.92 18.86
C ALA A 151 2.60 -20.42 18.50
N GLY A 152 3.20 -20.77 17.35
CA GLY A 152 3.28 -22.15 16.87
C GLY A 152 2.20 -22.59 15.88
N GLN A 153 1.40 -21.67 15.34
CA GLN A 153 0.44 -21.88 14.25
C GLN A 153 0.83 -21.11 12.98
N LEU A 154 0.47 -21.63 11.81
CA LEU A 154 0.50 -20.90 10.54
C LEU A 154 -0.67 -19.93 10.55
N GLY A 155 -0.39 -18.66 10.36
CA GLY A 155 -1.45 -17.66 10.42
C GLY A 155 -2.37 -17.76 9.23
N LYS A 156 -3.66 -17.49 9.45
CA LYS A 156 -4.68 -17.52 8.39
C LYS A 156 -4.24 -16.73 7.16
N GLY A 157 -4.24 -17.36 6.00
CA GLY A 157 -3.80 -16.80 4.71
C GLY A 157 -2.30 -16.90 4.43
N LYS A 158 -1.46 -17.29 5.38
CA LYS A 158 -0.02 -17.54 5.16
C LYS A 158 0.24 -18.97 4.67
N GLU A 159 -0.72 -19.88 4.81
CA GLU A 159 -0.63 -21.28 4.38
C GLU A 159 -0.42 -21.38 2.86
N ILE A 160 -1.03 -20.48 2.08
CA ILE A 160 -0.88 -20.45 0.62
C ILE A 160 0.51 -19.98 0.16
N LEU A 161 1.27 -19.31 1.04
CA LEU A 161 2.60 -18.77 0.75
C LEU A 161 3.72 -19.72 1.18
N VAL A 162 3.38 -20.86 1.80
CA VAL A 162 4.35 -21.85 2.26
C VAL A 162 5.13 -22.42 1.09
N THR A 163 6.46 -22.30 1.13
CA THR A 163 7.35 -22.90 0.14
C THR A 163 7.94 -24.21 0.65
N GLU A 164 8.45 -25.04 -0.27
CA GLU A 164 9.11 -26.32 0.05
C GLU A 164 10.24 -26.16 1.08
N ARG A 165 10.92 -25.00 1.09
CA ARG A 165 12.01 -24.73 2.03
C ARG A 165 11.49 -24.47 3.44
N ASP A 166 10.31 -23.86 3.55
CA ASP A 166 9.73 -23.47 4.83
C ASP A 166 9.26 -24.70 5.61
N VAL A 167 8.85 -25.77 4.92
CA VAL A 167 8.45 -27.06 5.50
C VAL A 167 9.54 -27.63 6.42
N PHE A 168 10.82 -27.44 6.10
CA PHE A 168 11.93 -27.92 6.93
C PHE A 168 12.12 -27.13 8.23
N SER A 169 11.59 -25.91 8.31
CA SER A 169 11.68 -25.03 9.48
C SER A 169 10.42 -25.04 10.36
N MET A 170 9.35 -25.69 9.89
CA MET A 170 8.06 -25.73 10.58
C MET A 170 8.07 -26.66 11.78
N THR A 171 7.29 -26.30 12.80
CA THR A 171 6.99 -27.19 13.92
C THR A 171 5.98 -28.26 13.49
N PRO A 172 5.93 -29.42 14.16
CA PRO A 172 4.93 -30.46 13.86
C PRO A 172 3.48 -29.93 13.89
N SER A 173 3.17 -29.02 14.84
CA SER A 173 1.85 -28.38 14.92
C SER A 173 1.51 -27.52 13.71
N GLN A 174 2.49 -26.80 13.16
CA GLN A 174 2.32 -26.01 11.95
C GLN A 174 2.11 -26.94 10.74
N LEU A 175 2.84 -28.05 10.69
CA LEU A 175 2.67 -29.00 9.60
C LEU A 175 1.26 -29.62 9.61
N ASP A 176 0.75 -30.02 10.78
CA ASP A 176 -0.61 -30.55 10.91
C ASP A 176 -1.66 -29.53 10.45
N GLU A 177 -1.53 -28.26 10.87
CA GLU A 177 -2.43 -27.18 10.44
C GLU A 177 -2.37 -26.90 8.93
N TYR A 178 -1.16 -26.95 8.34
CA TYR A 178 -1.00 -26.87 6.89
C TYR A 178 -1.72 -28.02 6.17
N MET A 179 -1.62 -29.23 6.71
CA MET A 179 -2.29 -30.42 6.14
C MET A 179 -3.81 -30.32 6.26
N ASP A 180 -4.33 -29.83 7.38
CA ASP A 180 -5.77 -29.57 7.57
C ASP A 180 -6.27 -28.49 6.60
N TRP A 181 -5.51 -27.40 6.43
CA TRP A 181 -5.82 -26.35 5.46
C TRP A 181 -5.82 -26.90 4.02
N TYR A 182 -4.82 -27.73 3.68
CA TYR A 182 -4.70 -28.35 2.36
C TYR A 182 -5.87 -29.31 2.08
N GLU A 183 -6.25 -30.13 3.07
CA GLU A 183 -7.41 -31.01 2.97
C GLU A 183 -8.69 -30.21 2.70
N ASN A 184 -8.92 -29.14 3.44
CA ASN A 184 -10.14 -28.35 3.29
C ASN A 184 -10.22 -27.53 1.99
N ASN A 185 -9.08 -27.04 1.46
CA ASN A 185 -9.08 -26.09 0.34
C ASN A 185 -8.68 -26.71 -1.01
N TRP A 186 -7.91 -27.79 -1.03
CA TRP A 186 -7.37 -28.38 -2.26
C TRP A 186 -7.90 -29.79 -2.56
N LEU A 187 -8.38 -30.54 -1.55
CA LEU A 187 -9.02 -31.83 -1.80
C LEU A 187 -10.48 -31.61 -2.19
N ASP A 188 -10.76 -31.72 -3.49
CA ASP A 188 -12.12 -31.74 -4.02
C ASP A 188 -12.71 -33.15 -3.83
N ALA A 189 -13.32 -33.41 -2.67
CA ALA A 189 -13.93 -34.70 -2.32
C ALA A 189 -14.99 -35.19 -3.34
N SER A 190 -15.41 -34.31 -4.27
CA SER A 190 -16.32 -34.62 -5.37
C SER A 190 -15.66 -35.33 -6.55
N LYS A 191 -14.33 -35.29 -6.66
CA LYS A 191 -13.57 -35.87 -7.78
C LYS A 191 -12.87 -37.16 -7.35
N VAL A 192 -13.52 -38.27 -7.72
CA VAL A 192 -12.97 -39.64 -7.81
C VAL A 192 -12.92 -40.41 -6.48
N SER A 193 -13.92 -41.27 -6.26
CA SER A 193 -13.77 -42.46 -5.40
C SER A 193 -12.75 -43.37 -6.07
N ASN A 194 -11.50 -43.23 -5.65
CA ASN A 194 -10.45 -44.17 -5.99
C ASN A 194 -10.46 -45.24 -4.89
N PRO A 195 -10.70 -46.54 -5.19
CA PRO A 195 -10.75 -47.59 -4.19
C PRO A 195 -9.44 -47.74 -3.40
N LEU A 196 -8.33 -47.23 -3.94
CA LEU A 196 -7.05 -47.19 -3.25
C LEU A 196 -6.99 -46.03 -2.24
N ALA A 197 -7.66 -44.90 -2.50
CA ALA A 197 -7.77 -43.79 -1.55
C ALA A 197 -8.67 -44.15 -0.35
N GLU A 198 -9.68 -45.01 -0.54
CA GLU A 198 -10.51 -45.52 0.57
C GLU A 198 -9.72 -46.37 1.58
N LEU A 199 -8.56 -46.92 1.19
CA LEU A 199 -7.65 -47.63 2.10
C LEU A 199 -6.84 -46.68 3.01
N PHE A 200 -6.82 -45.38 2.68
CA PHE A 200 -6.07 -44.34 3.38
C PHE A 200 -6.97 -43.12 3.64
N PRO A 201 -7.91 -43.21 4.61
CA PRO A 201 -8.80 -42.10 4.91
C PRO A 201 -8.00 -40.84 5.28
N THR A 202 -8.31 -39.72 4.63
CA THR A 202 -7.79 -38.40 5.00
C THR A 202 -8.64 -37.84 6.15
N GLY A 203 -7.98 -37.15 7.07
CA GLY A 203 -8.61 -36.51 8.22
C GLY A 203 -8.97 -37.44 9.39
N PRO A 204 -9.29 -36.86 10.56
CA PRO A 204 -9.78 -37.60 11.71
C PRO A 204 -11.14 -38.25 11.39
N SER A 205 -11.25 -39.56 11.65
CA SER A 205 -12.42 -40.41 11.31
C SER A 205 -13.76 -39.79 11.74
N ALA A 206 -14.49 -39.15 10.83
CA ALA A 206 -15.93 -38.83 10.78
C ALA A 206 -16.70 -38.46 12.08
N GLY A 207 -16.02 -38.17 13.18
CA GLY A 207 -16.57 -37.97 14.52
C GLY A 207 -15.66 -37.17 15.43
N GLU A 208 -14.39 -37.01 15.05
CA GLU A 208 -13.47 -35.99 15.56
C GLU A 208 -13.36 -34.86 14.53
N SER A 209 -14.48 -34.33 14.06
CA SER A 209 -14.44 -32.91 13.75
C SER A 209 -14.05 -32.25 15.06
N GLN A 210 -12.79 -31.84 15.19
CA GLN A 210 -12.51 -30.66 15.98
C GLN A 210 -13.45 -29.62 15.40
N ALA A 211 -14.64 -29.51 16.00
CA ALA A 211 -15.31 -28.25 16.11
C ALA A 211 -14.20 -27.36 16.63
N THR A 212 -13.60 -26.60 15.72
CA THR A 212 -12.69 -25.53 16.04
C THR A 212 -13.44 -24.82 17.13
N ALA A 213 -12.98 -25.00 18.38
CA ALA A 213 -13.65 -24.39 19.50
C ALA A 213 -13.79 -22.93 19.10
N PRO A 214 -14.96 -22.29 19.29
CA PRO A 214 -15.06 -20.87 19.07
C PRO A 214 -14.15 -20.24 20.13
N THR A 215 -12.86 -20.17 19.83
CA THR A 215 -12.02 -19.10 20.32
C THR A 215 -12.84 -17.87 20.00
N PRO A 216 -13.09 -16.99 20.97
CA PRO A 216 -13.72 -15.73 20.65
C PRO A 216 -12.76 -15.05 19.69
N GLU A 217 -13.00 -15.20 18.40
CA GLU A 217 -12.33 -14.44 17.35
C GLU A 217 -12.77 -13.02 17.64
N LEU A 218 -11.99 -12.34 18.48
CA LEU A 218 -12.04 -10.90 18.66
C LEU A 218 -12.18 -10.34 17.26
N THR A 219 -13.30 -9.69 17.02
CA THR A 219 -13.71 -9.27 15.68
C THR A 219 -12.56 -8.46 15.08
N ASP A 220 -12.28 -8.57 13.77
CA ASP A 220 -11.19 -7.81 13.13
C ASP A 220 -11.23 -6.31 13.49
N GLU A 221 -12.43 -5.78 13.71
CA GLU A 221 -12.66 -4.42 14.18
C GLU A 221 -12.13 -4.16 15.61
N GLU A 222 -12.34 -5.07 16.55
CA GLU A 222 -11.84 -4.98 17.92
C GLU A 222 -10.31 -5.09 17.95
N ALA A 223 -9.75 -5.94 17.09
CA ALA A 223 -8.30 -6.06 16.90
C ALA A 223 -7.68 -4.74 16.40
N LEU A 224 -8.33 -4.11 15.42
CA LEU A 224 -7.89 -2.82 14.89
C LEU A 224 -8.00 -1.72 15.95
N ASP A 225 -9.02 -1.76 16.81
CA ASP A 225 -9.17 -0.79 17.90
C ASP A 225 -8.09 -0.98 18.97
N GLU A 226 -7.71 -2.21 19.30
CA GLU A 226 -6.56 -2.50 20.18
C GLU A 226 -5.24 -2.00 19.59
N LEU A 227 -5.02 -2.22 18.29
CA LEU A 227 -3.86 -1.71 17.55
C LEU A 227 -3.77 -0.18 17.63
N VAL A 228 -4.88 0.51 17.37
CA VAL A 228 -4.93 1.98 17.43
C VAL A 228 -4.70 2.47 18.86
N LYS A 229 -5.28 1.83 19.88
CA LYS A 229 -5.03 2.16 21.29
C LYS A 229 -3.57 1.98 21.67
N ALA A 230 -2.94 0.89 21.24
CA ALA A 230 -1.52 0.64 21.49
C ALA A 230 -0.64 1.72 20.84
N SER A 231 -0.85 2.00 19.55
CA SER A 231 -0.10 3.04 18.82
C SER A 231 -0.29 4.43 19.43
N THR A 232 -1.53 4.81 19.77
CA THR A 232 -1.82 6.13 20.35
C THR A 232 -1.24 6.32 21.75
N SER A 233 -1.18 5.26 22.57
CA SER A 233 -0.55 5.33 23.90
C SER A 233 0.97 5.52 23.85
N GLN A 234 1.60 5.22 22.71
CA GLN A 234 3.03 5.34 22.50
C GLN A 234 3.48 6.74 22.06
N LEU A 235 2.54 7.61 21.67
CA LEU A 235 2.83 8.94 21.17
C LEU A 235 3.49 9.79 22.25
N ARG A 236 4.64 10.39 21.91
CA ARG A 236 5.36 11.29 22.81
C ARG A 236 5.10 12.74 22.42
N ALA A 237 4.86 13.59 23.42
CA ALA A 237 4.76 15.02 23.22
C ALA A 237 6.16 15.64 23.15
N ARG A 238 6.37 16.53 22.17
CA ARG A 238 7.59 17.31 22.01
C ARG A 238 7.43 18.70 22.61
N GLN A 239 8.53 19.28 23.05
CA GLN A 239 8.57 20.65 23.54
C GLN A 239 8.35 21.64 22.40
N VAL A 240 7.54 22.66 22.68
CA VAL A 240 7.28 23.78 21.78
C VAL A 240 8.34 24.85 22.03
N ILE A 241 9.03 25.29 20.97
CA ILE A 241 10.04 26.35 21.05
C ILE A 241 9.54 27.54 20.22
N ALA A 242 9.49 28.71 20.86
CA ALA A 242 9.06 29.96 20.22
C ALA A 242 9.93 30.32 19.01
N LYS A 243 9.42 31.20 18.14
CA LYS A 243 10.01 31.54 16.83
C LYS A 243 11.33 32.33 16.91
N ASP A 244 11.82 32.66 18.10
CA ASP A 244 12.94 33.59 18.28
C ASP A 244 14.31 33.00 17.90
N ASP A 245 14.46 31.67 17.88
CA ASP A 245 15.70 31.00 17.47
C ASP A 245 15.70 30.59 15.99
N LEU A 246 16.49 31.29 15.17
CA LEU A 246 16.65 31.02 13.72
C LEU A 246 17.33 29.69 13.39
N ASP A 247 18.13 29.14 14.31
CA ASP A 247 18.94 27.93 14.10
C ASP A 247 18.21 26.65 14.55
N THR A 248 16.96 26.77 15.02
CA THR A 248 16.17 25.61 15.45
C THR A 248 15.52 24.92 14.24
N PRO A 249 15.82 23.63 13.97
CA PRO A 249 15.17 22.89 12.89
C PRO A 249 13.67 22.79 13.14
N ARG A 250 12.88 23.18 12.13
CA ARG A 250 11.41 23.21 12.22
C ARG A 250 10.77 21.99 11.55
N PRO A 251 9.56 21.59 11.98
CA PRO A 251 8.81 20.55 11.29
C PRO A 251 8.61 20.90 9.81
N GLY A 252 8.81 19.92 8.92
CA GLY A 252 8.80 20.13 7.47
C GLY A 252 10.14 20.57 6.86
N CYS A 253 11.13 20.97 7.66
CA CYS A 253 12.51 21.15 7.15
C CYS A 253 13.15 19.80 6.83
N SER A 254 14.10 19.82 5.87
CA SER A 254 14.91 18.65 5.45
C SER A 254 14.10 17.41 5.08
N TYR A 255 13.05 17.59 4.25
CA TYR A 255 12.29 16.48 3.69
C TYR A 255 13.19 15.56 2.83
N THR A 256 13.44 14.35 3.32
CA THR A 256 14.21 13.32 2.59
C THR A 256 13.41 12.82 1.39
N ARG A 257 14.02 12.26 0.35
CA ARG A 257 13.30 11.64 -0.78
C ARG A 257 13.92 10.29 -1.07
N TYR A 258 13.06 9.28 -1.23
CA TYR A 258 13.49 7.92 -1.48
C TYR A 258 13.13 7.58 -2.92
N ARG A 259 14.13 7.23 -3.74
CA ARG A 259 13.90 6.88 -5.16
C ARG A 259 13.94 5.38 -5.38
N THR A 260 14.74 4.68 -4.59
CA THR A 260 14.96 3.24 -4.71
C THR A 260 14.77 2.52 -3.38
N GLU A 261 14.57 1.21 -3.41
CA GLU A 261 14.42 0.38 -2.20
C GLU A 261 15.66 0.39 -1.30
N SER A 262 16.84 0.62 -1.88
CA SER A 262 18.11 0.75 -1.14
C SER A 262 18.23 2.07 -0.38
N ASP A 263 17.48 3.10 -0.77
CA ASP A 263 17.52 4.40 -0.10
C ASP A 263 16.69 4.43 1.19
N LEU A 264 15.84 3.41 1.41
CA LEU A 264 14.95 3.38 2.58
C LEU A 264 15.71 2.93 3.83
N PRO A 265 15.74 3.74 4.91
CA PRO A 265 16.18 3.28 6.21
C PRO A 265 15.25 2.19 6.75
N ASP A 266 15.74 1.33 7.65
CA ASP A 266 15.00 0.16 8.14
C ASP A 266 13.63 0.51 8.75
N THR A 267 13.53 1.66 9.43
CA THR A 267 12.29 2.20 10.00
C THR A 267 11.27 2.57 8.91
N ALA A 268 11.73 3.26 7.85
CA ALA A 268 10.89 3.60 6.71
C ALA A 268 10.52 2.36 5.91
N ARG A 269 11.44 1.39 5.74
CA ARG A 269 11.17 0.14 5.02
C ARG A 269 10.00 -0.61 5.65
N ALA A 270 10.00 -0.78 6.97
CA ALA A 270 8.89 -1.43 7.68
C ALA A 270 7.55 -0.71 7.45
N PHE A 271 7.55 0.64 7.44
CA PHE A 271 6.35 1.41 7.13
C PHE A 271 5.89 1.24 5.68
N TYR A 272 6.80 1.32 4.71
CA TYR A 272 6.46 1.14 3.29
C TYR A 272 5.98 -0.29 3.00
N GLU A 273 6.56 -1.31 3.63
CA GLU A 273 6.13 -2.71 3.52
C GLU A 273 4.69 -2.91 3.98
N THR A 274 4.35 -2.41 5.17
CA THR A 274 2.97 -2.50 5.68
C THR A 274 2.00 -1.68 4.85
N ALA A 275 2.36 -0.47 4.41
CA ALA A 275 1.53 0.35 3.54
C ALA A 275 1.29 -0.32 2.18
N ALA A 276 2.32 -0.93 1.60
CA ALA A 276 2.24 -1.68 0.35
C ALA A 276 1.34 -2.92 0.51
N LYS A 277 1.47 -3.67 1.61
CA LYS A 277 0.60 -4.81 1.95
C LYS A 277 -0.87 -4.39 2.07
N VAL A 278 -1.15 -3.29 2.77
CA VAL A 278 -2.52 -2.77 2.95
C VAL A 278 -3.12 -2.23 1.64
N ALA A 279 -2.28 -1.66 0.77
CA ALA A 279 -2.68 -1.18 -0.55
C ALA A 279 -2.77 -2.28 -1.62
N GLY A 280 -2.22 -3.46 -1.34
CA GLY A 280 -2.13 -4.54 -2.31
C GLY A 280 -1.22 -4.19 -3.49
N VAL A 281 -0.04 -3.64 -3.24
CA VAL A 281 0.98 -3.33 -4.27
C VAL A 281 2.36 -3.78 -3.83
N SER A 282 3.33 -3.85 -4.76
CA SER A 282 4.73 -4.05 -4.37
C SER A 282 5.34 -2.79 -3.74
N ILE A 283 6.39 -2.96 -2.94
CA ILE A 283 7.15 -1.85 -2.34
C ILE A 283 7.69 -0.93 -3.44
N SER A 284 8.28 -1.51 -4.49
CA SER A 284 8.80 -0.78 -5.64
C SER A 284 7.76 0.14 -6.31
N THR A 285 6.53 -0.34 -6.47
CA THR A 285 5.44 0.42 -7.09
C THR A 285 4.95 1.53 -6.16
N LEU A 286 4.90 1.29 -4.85
CA LEU A 286 4.58 2.33 -3.88
C LEU A 286 5.63 3.44 -3.87
N ILE A 287 6.92 3.11 -3.86
CA ILE A 287 8.01 4.10 -3.93
C ILE A 287 7.91 4.94 -5.21
N ARG A 288 7.64 4.29 -6.35
CA ARG A 288 7.43 4.98 -7.63
C ARG A 288 6.22 5.92 -7.58
N ALA A 289 5.10 5.48 -7.01
CA ALA A 289 3.90 6.31 -6.87
C ALA A 289 4.17 7.54 -5.99
N VAL A 290 4.83 7.35 -4.85
CA VAL A 290 5.21 8.44 -3.93
C VAL A 290 6.17 9.42 -4.62
N SER A 291 7.21 8.91 -5.28
CA SER A 291 8.17 9.75 -6.04
C SER A 291 7.49 10.58 -7.14
N GLN A 292 6.52 9.99 -7.86
CA GLN A 292 5.73 10.73 -8.86
C GLN A 292 4.90 11.85 -8.23
N ALA A 293 4.21 11.58 -7.11
CA ALA A 293 3.44 12.59 -6.41
C ALA A 293 4.35 13.69 -5.82
N GLU A 294 5.48 13.34 -5.22
CA GLU A 294 6.49 14.30 -4.73
C GLU A 294 7.00 15.20 -5.87
N ASN A 295 7.27 14.64 -7.06
CA ASN A 295 7.68 15.44 -8.21
C ASN A 295 6.60 16.43 -8.67
N GLN A 296 5.31 16.06 -8.60
CA GLN A 296 4.22 17.00 -8.88
C GLN A 296 4.17 18.14 -7.85
N ILE A 297 4.34 17.83 -6.56
CA ILE A 297 4.42 18.87 -5.50
C ILE A 297 5.59 19.82 -5.77
N ASN A 298 6.74 19.30 -6.18
CA ASN A 298 7.90 20.15 -6.50
C ASN A 298 7.66 21.07 -7.68
N ARG A 299 7.04 20.55 -8.76
CA ARG A 299 6.65 21.37 -9.90
C ARG A 299 5.70 22.48 -9.48
N TRP A 300 4.72 22.17 -8.63
CA TRP A 300 3.81 23.15 -8.08
C TRP A 300 4.56 24.22 -7.24
N LEU A 301 5.49 23.83 -6.38
CA LEU A 301 6.31 24.76 -5.57
C LEU A 301 7.23 25.64 -6.43
N GLU A 302 7.79 25.11 -7.51
CA GLU A 302 8.58 25.87 -8.47
C GLU A 302 7.72 26.89 -9.20
N GLU A 303 6.51 26.51 -9.61
CA GLU A 303 5.58 27.41 -10.28
C GLU A 303 5.12 28.54 -9.34
N GLN A 304 4.80 28.23 -8.08
CA GLN A 304 4.48 29.25 -7.07
C GLN A 304 5.65 30.22 -6.87
N ARG A 305 6.89 29.72 -6.74
CA ARG A 305 8.08 30.58 -6.62
C ARG A 305 8.30 31.46 -7.85
N ARG A 306 8.01 30.96 -9.05
CA ARG A 306 8.05 31.77 -10.29
C ARG A 306 7.01 32.87 -10.25
N VAL A 307 5.77 32.55 -9.90
CA VAL A 307 4.68 33.52 -9.80
C VAL A 307 4.99 34.61 -8.76
N GLU A 308 5.53 34.24 -7.60
CA GLU A 308 5.98 35.20 -6.58
C GLU A 308 7.11 36.11 -7.10
N TYR A 309 8.10 35.52 -7.80
CA TYR A 309 9.19 36.27 -8.41
C TYR A 309 8.69 37.25 -9.48
N PHE A 310 7.87 36.81 -10.44
CA PHE A 310 7.31 37.65 -11.50
C PHE A 310 6.32 38.70 -10.95
N GLY A 311 5.51 38.33 -9.97
CA GLY A 311 4.62 39.24 -9.24
C GLY A 311 5.39 40.31 -8.47
N SER A 312 6.52 39.96 -7.85
CA SER A 312 7.40 40.94 -7.18
C SER A 312 8.11 41.89 -8.15
N MET A 313 8.26 41.49 -9.42
CA MET A 313 8.90 42.26 -10.48
C MET A 313 7.88 43.06 -11.33
N GLY A 314 6.58 42.98 -11.02
CA GLY A 314 5.52 43.72 -11.71
C GLY A 314 5.26 43.27 -13.16
N MET A 315 5.68 42.07 -13.53
CA MET A 315 5.45 41.47 -14.85
C MET A 315 4.22 40.56 -14.78
N GLU A 316 3.18 40.83 -15.59
CA GLU A 316 2.04 39.91 -15.71
C GLU A 316 2.51 38.59 -16.36
N PHE A 317 2.34 37.49 -15.63
CA PHE A 317 2.60 36.15 -16.14
C PHE A 317 1.47 35.74 -17.09
N SER A 318 1.72 35.79 -18.39
CA SER A 318 0.81 35.23 -19.39
C SER A 318 0.91 33.71 -19.36
N GLN A 319 -0.13 33.06 -18.84
CA GLN A 319 -0.29 31.61 -18.87
C GLN A 319 -0.66 31.16 -20.30
N GLU A 320 0.26 31.29 -21.25
CA GLU A 320 0.10 30.75 -22.60
C GLU A 320 1.21 29.72 -22.91
N SER A 321 0.75 28.48 -23.08
CA SER A 321 1.44 27.31 -23.66
C SER A 321 2.72 26.78 -22.98
N SER A 322 2.53 25.85 -22.05
CA SER A 322 3.48 24.73 -21.84
C SER A 322 2.78 23.40 -22.13
N THR A 323 2.19 23.31 -23.32
CA THR A 323 1.88 22.04 -23.99
C THR A 323 2.88 21.86 -25.12
N ASP A 324 4.09 21.47 -24.76
CA ASP A 324 5.07 20.85 -25.63
C ASP A 324 6.02 20.08 -24.72
N SER A 325 6.38 18.83 -24.94
CA SER A 325 5.88 17.74 -25.76
C SER A 325 6.68 16.56 -25.19
N ASP A 326 6.03 15.42 -25.02
CA ASP A 326 6.71 14.16 -24.69
C ASP A 326 7.79 13.89 -25.75
N ASN A 327 9.08 13.93 -25.40
CA ASN A 327 10.17 13.25 -26.11
C ASN A 327 11.52 13.46 -25.41
N ASP A 328 11.82 12.65 -24.40
CA ASP A 328 13.17 12.51 -23.84
C ASP A 328 13.37 11.08 -23.29
N GLU A 329 13.16 10.04 -24.11
CA GLU A 329 13.68 8.68 -23.83
C GLU A 329 14.04 7.85 -25.09
N GLU A 330 14.19 8.45 -26.29
CA GLU A 330 14.57 7.72 -27.52
C GLU A 330 15.97 8.04 -28.09
N SER A 331 16.84 8.74 -27.35
CA SER A 331 18.25 8.96 -27.77
C SER A 331 19.25 8.08 -27.03
N MET A 332 19.10 6.75 -27.10
CA MET A 332 20.13 5.80 -26.63
C MET A 332 20.16 4.48 -27.43
N SER A 333 19.79 4.45 -28.72
CA SER A 333 19.86 3.20 -29.51
C SER A 333 20.25 3.33 -30.99
N GLU A 334 20.97 4.39 -31.39
CA GLU A 334 21.58 4.45 -32.73
C GLU A 334 22.97 5.06 -32.67
N LEU A 335 23.93 4.32 -32.09
CA LEU A 335 25.35 4.52 -32.35
C LEU A 335 26.08 3.18 -32.15
N GLU A 336 25.85 2.23 -33.06
CA GLU A 336 26.83 1.19 -33.40
C GLU A 336 26.41 0.49 -34.70
N GLU A 337 26.65 1.13 -35.84
CA GLU A 337 26.86 0.46 -37.12
C GLU A 337 27.56 1.42 -38.10
N GLY A 338 28.82 1.13 -38.43
CA GLY A 338 29.53 1.79 -39.54
C GLY A 338 31.01 2.13 -39.30
N GLU A 339 31.89 1.12 -39.23
CA GLU A 339 32.96 0.82 -40.22
C GLU A 339 33.76 -0.42 -39.82
#